data_AF-H3BN81-F1
#
_entry.id   AF-H3BN81-F1
#
_cell.length_a   1.000
_cell.length_b   1.000
_cell.length_c   1.000
_cell.angle_alpha   90.00
_cell.angle_beta   90.00
_cell.angle_gamma   90.00
#
_symmetry.space_group_name_H-M   'P 1'
#
loop_
_entity.id
_entity.type
_entity.pdbx_description
1 polymer ?
#
loop_
_entity_poly.entity_id
_entity_poly.type
_entity_poly.pdbx_seq_one_letter_code
_entity_poly.pdbx_strand_id
1 'polypeptide(L)' 'MQGSTRRMGVMTDVHRRFLQLLMTHGVLEEWDVKRLQTHCYKVHDRNATVDKLEDFINNINSVLESLYIEIKR' A
#
# COMPACT_ATOMS: atom_id res chain seq x y z
N MET A 1 -3.12 -26.31 16.51
CA MET A 1 -2.33 -25.18 15.96
C MET A 1 -3.33 -24.12 15.49
N GLN A 2 -3.51 -23.04 16.25
CA GLN A 2 -4.37 -21.92 15.83
C GLN A 2 -3.61 -21.18 14.73
N GLY A 3 -3.95 -21.47 13.48
CA GLY A 3 -3.60 -20.57 12.38
C GLY A 3 -4.33 -19.26 12.65
N SER A 4 -3.60 -18.23 13.06
CA SER A 4 -4.11 -16.87 13.06
C SER A 4 -4.66 -16.60 11.67
N THR A 5 -5.97 -16.47 11.55
CA THR A 5 -6.60 -15.85 10.38
C THR A 5 -6.20 -14.38 10.39
N ARG A 6 -4.94 -14.08 10.04
CA ARG A 6 -4.51 -12.73 9.71
C ARG A 6 -5.49 -12.27 8.64
N ARG A 7 -6.27 -11.23 8.93
CA ARG A 7 -7.16 -10.64 7.94
C ARG A 7 -6.28 -10.21 6.77
N MET A 8 -6.41 -10.87 5.62
CA MET A 8 -5.80 -10.41 4.39
C MET A 8 -6.32 -8.99 4.14
N GLY A 9 -5.40 -8.05 3.94
CA GLY A 9 -5.73 -6.69 3.58
C GLY A 9 -6.55 -6.62 2.30
N VAL A 10 -7.24 -5.50 2.10
CA VAL A 10 -8.03 -5.28 0.88
C VAL A 10 -7.15 -4.57 -0.14
N MET A 11 -6.95 -5.19 -1.29
CA MET A 11 -6.17 -4.64 -2.40
C MET A 11 -7.07 -3.92 -3.41
N THR A 12 -7.13 -2.58 -3.33
CA THR A 12 -7.88 -1.73 -4.28
C THR A 12 -7.00 -1.19 -5.41
N ASP A 13 -7.60 -0.50 -6.39
CA ASP A 13 -6.85 0.10 -7.50
C ASP A 13 -5.90 1.21 -7.06
N VAL A 14 -6.21 1.92 -5.96
CA VAL A 14 -5.29 2.88 -5.32
C VAL A 14 -3.98 2.18 -4.93
N HIS A 15 -4.07 1.03 -4.27
CA HIS A 15 -2.91 0.24 -3.82
C HIS A 15 -2.12 -0.35 -5.00
N ARG A 16 -2.83 -0.85 -6.03
CA ARG A 16 -2.18 -1.39 -7.24
C ARG A 16 -1.41 -0.30 -7.98
N ARG A 17 -2.02 0.88 -8.14
CA ARG A 17 -1.36 2.02 -8.79
C ARG A 17 -0.16 2.50 -7.99
N PHE A 18 -0.26 2.52 -6.67
CA PHE A 18 0.84 2.84 -5.78
C PHE A 18 2.02 1.88 -5.97
N LEU A 19 1.79 0.55 -5.97
CA LEU A 19 2.85 -0.44 -6.19
C LEU A 19 3.52 -0.29 -7.57
N GLN A 20 2.74 -0.07 -8.62
CA GLN A 20 3.29 0.16 -9.97
C GLN A 20 4.26 1.34 -9.99
N LEU A 21 3.85 2.47 -9.40
CA LEU A 21 4.68 3.67 -9.37
C LEU A 21 5.91 3.48 -8.47
N LEU A 22 5.75 2.85 -7.30
CA LEU A 22 6.88 2.53 -6.42
C LEU A 22 7.93 1.67 -7.13
N MET A 23 7.50 0.63 -7.84
CA MET A 23 8.40 -0.26 -8.59
C MET A 23 9.14 0.45 -9.75
N THR A 24 8.55 1.48 -10.36
CA THR A 24 9.22 2.26 -11.40
C THR A 24 10.31 3.20 -10.86
N HIS A 25 10.17 3.67 -9.62
CA HIS A 25 11.17 4.55 -8.98
C HIS A 25 12.22 3.75 -8.19
N GLY A 26 11.89 2.53 -7.75
CA GLY A 26 12.78 1.64 -7.00
C GLY A 26 12.80 1.96 -5.51
N VAL A 27 13.24 3.18 -5.14
CA VAL A 27 13.27 3.67 -3.76
C VAL A 27 12.74 5.10 -3.71
N LEU A 28 11.99 5.43 -2.66
CA LEU A 28 11.41 6.75 -2.45
C LEU A 28 11.61 7.18 -1.00
N GLU A 29 11.85 8.48 -0.80
CA GLU A 29 11.85 9.05 0.55
C GLU A 29 10.42 9.08 1.11
N GLU A 30 10.29 9.07 2.45
CA GLU A 30 8.97 8.97 3.08
C GLU A 30 7.99 10.07 2.65
N TRP A 31 8.49 11.30 2.44
CA TRP A 31 7.65 12.41 1.98
C TRP A 31 7.13 12.20 0.55
N ASP A 32 7.95 11.63 -0.33
CA ASP A 32 7.56 11.25 -1.68
C ASP A 32 6.54 10.11 -1.66
N VAL A 33 6.71 9.14 -0.76
CA VAL A 33 5.76 8.05 -0.58
C VAL A 33 4.38 8.58 -0.13
N LYS A 34 4.33 9.52 0.82
CA LYS A 34 3.05 10.17 1.24
C LYS A 34 2.40 10.92 0.08
N ARG A 35 3.21 11.63 -0.71
CA ARG A 35 2.73 12.36 -1.89
C ARG A 35 2.19 11.41 -2.95
N LEU A 36 2.85 10.27 -3.14
CA LEU A 36 2.45 9.19 -4.04
C LEU A 36 1.13 8.54 -3.59
N GLN A 37 1.00 8.20 -2.31
CA GLN A 37 -0.24 7.68 -1.72
C GLN A 37 -1.41 8.64 -2.01
N THR A 38 -1.25 9.92 -1.67
CA THR A 38 -2.27 10.95 -1.89
C THR A 38 -2.62 11.09 -3.38
N HIS A 39 -1.63 11.01 -4.27
CA HIS A 39 -1.86 11.02 -5.70
C HIS A 39 -2.73 9.84 -6.14
N CYS A 40 -2.45 8.63 -5.65
CA CYS A 40 -3.21 7.43 -6.00
C CYS A 40 -4.69 7.53 -5.56
N TYR A 41 -4.97 8.06 -4.36
CA TYR A 41 -6.35 8.33 -3.92
C TYR A 41 -7.02 9.37 -4.84
N LYS A 42 -6.35 10.47 -5.18
CA LYS A 42 -6.93 11.49 -6.08
C LYS A 42 -7.26 10.98 -7.48
N VAL A 43 -6.57 9.95 -7.95
CA VAL A 43 -6.80 9.36 -9.28
C VAL A 43 -7.90 8.30 -9.24
N HIS A 44 -7.90 7.43 -8.23
CA HIS A 44 -8.75 6.22 -8.22
C HIS A 44 -9.88 6.24 -7.19
N ASP A 45 -9.81 7.09 -6.15
CA ASP A 45 -10.84 7.17 -5.11
C ASP A 45 -10.85 8.57 -4.46
N ARG A 46 -11.36 9.56 -5.20
CA ARG A 46 -11.33 10.99 -4.83
C ARG A 46 -12.10 11.33 -3.57
N ASN A 47 -13.04 10.47 -3.18
CA ASN A 47 -13.97 10.73 -2.09
C ASN A 47 -13.60 9.96 -0.82
N ALA A 48 -12.62 9.04 -0.90
CA ALA A 48 -12.13 8.31 0.26
C ALA A 48 -11.19 9.16 1.12
N THR A 49 -11.27 8.94 2.43
CA THR A 49 -10.30 9.46 3.39
C THR A 49 -8.95 8.79 3.14
N VAL A 50 -7.89 9.58 3.06
CA VAL A 50 -6.52 9.04 2.94
C VAL A 50 -6.11 8.45 4.29
N ASP A 51 -5.86 7.14 4.30
CA ASP A 51 -5.40 6.43 5.49
C ASP A 51 -4.02 6.91 5.95
N LYS A 52 -3.67 6.66 7.21
CA LYS A 52 -2.28 6.87 7.67
C LYS A 52 -1.34 6.02 6.83
N LEU A 53 -0.18 6.57 6.49
CA LEU A 53 0.77 5.88 5.61
C LEU A 53 1.15 4.48 6.14
N GLU A 54 1.36 4.35 7.46
CA GLU A 54 1.69 3.06 8.08
C GLU A 54 0.55 2.04 7.91
N ASP A 55 -0.70 2.44 8.15
CA ASP A 55 -1.87 1.57 7.97
C ASP A 55 -2.04 1.15 6.50
N PHE A 56 -1.80 2.08 5.57
CA PHE A 56 -1.82 1.83 4.14
C PHE A 56 -0.74 0.83 3.70
N ILE A 57 0.50 1.00 4.17
CA ILE A 57 1.62 0.09 3.88
C ILE A 57 1.36 -1.28 4.52
N ASN A 58 0.89 -1.32 5.77
CA ASN A 58 0.57 -2.57 6.47
C ASN A 58 -0.54 -3.35 5.76
N ASN A 59 -1.58 -2.65 5.26
CA ASN A 59 -2.63 -3.25 4.44
C ASN A 59 -2.03 -3.92 3.18
N ILE A 60 -1.17 -3.21 2.45
CA ILE A 60 -0.49 -3.77 1.27
C ILE A 60 0.39 -4.96 1.66
N ASN A 61 1.25 -4.80 2.67
CA ASN A 61 2.18 -5.85 3.09
C ASN A 61 1.46 -7.13 3.51
N SER A 62 0.30 -7.02 4.17
CA SER A 62 -0.51 -8.21 4.52
C SER A 62 -0.99 -9.01 3.29
N VAL A 63 -1.18 -8.35 2.14
CA VAL A 63 -1.51 -9.02 0.88
C VAL A 63 -0.25 -9.58 0.23
N LEU A 64 0.85 -8.82 0.25
CA LEU A 64 2.14 -9.21 -0.29
C LEU A 64 2.82 -10.35 0.47
N GLU A 65 2.41 -10.63 1.72
CA GLU A 65 2.86 -11.80 2.49
C GLU A 65 2.71 -13.11 1.69
N SER A 66 1.62 -13.24 0.91
CA SER A 66 1.40 -14.41 0.04
C SER A 66 2.44 -14.56 -1.09
N LEU A 67 3.12 -13.48 -1.43
CA LEU A 67 4.17 -13.40 -2.45
C LEU A 67 5.58 -13.36 -1.84
N TYR A 68 5.70 -13.46 -0.50
CA TYR A 68 6.97 -13.38 0.22
C TYR A 68 7.77 -12.09 -0.05
N ILE A 69 7.08 -10.98 -0.30
CA ILE A 69 7.68 -9.65 -0.46
C ILE A 69 7.01 -8.64 0.47
N GLU A 70 7.72 -7.56 0.78
CA GLU A 70 7.19 -6.46 1.60
C GLU A 70 7.72 -5.10 1.10
N ILE A 71 6.95 -4.06 1.32
CA ILE A 71 7.40 -2.68 1.27
C ILE A 71 8.13 -2.41 2.58
N LYS A 72 9.44 -2.18 2.49
CA LYS A 72 10.32 -1.93 3.63
C LYS A 72 10.68 -0.44 3.71
N ARG A 73 10.68 0.10 4.92
CA ARG A 73 11.13 1.47 5.23
C ARG A 73 12.64 1.52 5.36
#